data_AF-A0A1G9FU48-F1
#
_entry.id   AF-A0A1G9FU48-F1
#
_cell.length_a   1.000
_cell.length_b   1.000
_cell.length_c   1.000
_cell.angle_alpha   90.00
_cell.angle_beta   90.00
_cell.angle_gamma   90.00
#
_symmetry.space_group_name_H-M   'P 1'
#
loop_
_entity.id
_entity.type
_entity.pdbx_description
1 polymer ?
#
loop_
_entity_poly.entity_id
_entity_poly.type
_entity_poly.pdbx_seq_one_letter_code
_entity_poly.pdbx_strand_id
1 'polypeptide(L)'
;MKHNDGWQPCPRCESNKVKQISRSMMMFAIWCLGIIFLLVGIILWFLLPIAGILFLAAPFALFAPRMNQCKDCNYSWAAKKQKA
;
A
#
# COMPACT_ATOMS: atom_id res chain seq x y z
N MET A 1 -9.50 -8.67 21.34
CA MET A 1 -9.01 -9.38 20.14
C MET A 1 -9.71 -8.74 18.95
N LYS A 2 -8.97 -8.15 18.00
CA LYS A 2 -9.54 -7.30 16.93
C LYS A 2 -10.25 -8.21 15.92
N HIS A 3 -11.58 -8.07 15.80
CA HIS A 3 -12.35 -8.76 14.77
C HIS A 3 -11.77 -8.42 13.39
N ASN A 4 -11.44 -9.45 12.61
CA ASN A 4 -10.77 -9.30 11.31
C ASN A 4 -11.79 -8.97 10.23
N ASP A 5 -12.05 -7.68 10.05
CA ASP A 5 -12.86 -7.13 8.97
C ASP A 5 -12.23 -7.52 7.61
N GLY A 6 -12.83 -8.48 6.89
CA GLY A 6 -12.47 -8.80 5.49
C GLY A 6 -11.26 -9.73 5.29
N TRP A 7 -10.88 -10.52 6.29
CA TRP A 7 -9.91 -11.61 6.11
C TRP A 7 -10.53 -12.77 5.31
N GLN A 8 -9.82 -13.25 4.29
CA GLN A 8 -10.22 -14.40 3.45
C GLN A 8 -8.98 -15.24 3.14
N PRO A 9 -9.12 -16.57 2.98
CA PRO A 9 -8.01 -17.42 2.53
C PRO A 9 -7.54 -17.00 1.14
N CYS A 10 -6.27 -17.29 0.83
CA CYS A 10 -5.71 -16.96 -0.47
C CYS A 10 -6.45 -17.69 -1.60
N PRO A 11 -6.97 -17.00 -2.62
CA PRO A 11 -7.73 -17.64 -3.71
C PRO A 11 -6.86 -18.48 -4.66
N ARG A 12 -5.52 -18.38 -4.56
CA ARG A 12 -4.60 -19.10 -5.44
C ARG A 12 -4.04 -20.38 -4.79
N CYS A 13 -3.74 -20.34 -3.49
CA CYS A 13 -3.07 -21.44 -2.79
C CYS A 13 -3.80 -21.89 -1.53
N GLU A 14 -4.97 -21.32 -1.23
CA GLU A 14 -5.84 -21.65 -0.09
C GLU A 14 -5.19 -21.51 1.29
N SER A 15 -3.98 -20.94 1.36
CA SER A 15 -3.30 -20.73 2.62
C SER A 15 -4.01 -19.67 3.48
N ASN A 16 -4.06 -19.95 4.78
CA ASN A 16 -4.56 -19.05 5.83
C ASN A 16 -3.51 -18.02 6.29
N LYS A 17 -2.26 -18.10 5.80
CA LYS A 17 -1.22 -17.14 6.15
C LYS A 17 -1.33 -15.88 5.29
N VAL A 18 -2.24 -15.00 5.66
CA VAL A 18 -2.51 -13.74 4.95
C VAL A 18 -2.15 -12.54 5.83
N LYS A 19 -1.39 -11.59 5.27
CA LYS A 19 -1.07 -10.29 5.88
C LYS A 19 -1.95 -9.22 5.26
N GLN A 20 -2.64 -8.44 6.08
CA GLN A 20 -3.31 -7.23 5.60
C GLN A 20 -2.31 -6.09 5.51
N ILE A 21 -2.21 -5.47 4.34
CA ILE A 21 -1.43 -4.25 4.14
C ILE A 21 -2.27 -3.09 4.68
N SER A 22 -1.77 -2.42 5.71
CA SER A 22 -2.45 -1.27 6.29
C SER A 22 -2.30 -0.05 5.37
N ARG A 23 -3.35 0.77 5.29
CA ARG A 23 -3.32 2.02 4.51
C ARG A 23 -2.23 2.97 5.00
N SER A 24 -2.03 3.03 6.31
CA SER A 24 -0.98 3.83 6.94
C SER A 24 0.42 3.37 6.53
N MET A 25 0.64 2.05 6.39
CA MET A 25 1.93 1.52 5.90
C MET A 25 2.16 1.91 4.44
N MET A 26 1.12 1.90 3.60
CA MET A 26 1.21 2.33 2.21
C MET A 26 1.50 3.84 2.09
N MET A 27 0.82 4.67 2.88
CA MET A 27 1.13 6.11 2.94
C MET A 27 2.56 6.37 3.36
N PHE A 28 3.02 5.70 4.42
CA PHE A 28 4.38 5.86 4.93
C PHE A 28 5.40 5.47 3.86
N ALA A 29 5.16 4.37 3.13
CA ALA A 29 6.02 3.95 2.03
C ALA A 29 6.07 5.00 0.90
N ILE A 30 4.93 5.58 0.51
CA ILE A 30 4.88 6.65 -0.50
C ILE A 30 5.59 7.91 -0.01
N TRP A 31 5.46 8.27 1.26
CA TRP A 31 6.18 9.38 1.87
C TRP A 31 7.69 9.16 1.86
N CYS A 32 8.17 7.99 2.31
CA CYS A 32 9.59 7.65 2.26
C CYS A 32 10.12 7.69 0.83
N LEU A 33 9.39 7.13 -0.14
CA LEU A 33 9.75 7.21 -1.56
C LEU A 33 9.80 8.66 -2.03
N GLY A 34 8.79 9.47 -1.70
CA GLY A 34 8.74 10.89 -2.05
C GLY A 34 9.94 11.67 -1.52
N ILE A 35 10.37 11.42 -0.28
CA ILE A 35 11.56 12.05 0.32
C ILE A 35 12.83 11.63 -0.43
N ILE A 36 12.98 10.36 -0.77
CA ILE A 36 14.13 9.86 -1.54
C ILE A 36 14.16 10.53 -2.92
N PHE A 37 13.03 10.58 -3.62
CA PHE A 37 12.92 11.25 -4.91
C PHE A 37 13.17 12.76 -4.82
N LEU A 38 12.80 13.41 -3.71
CA LEU A 38 13.07 14.82 -3.48
C LEU A 38 14.58 15.06 -3.26
N LEU A 39 15.24 14.23 -2.45
CA LEU A 39 16.70 14.31 -2.24
C LEU A 39 17.48 14.07 -3.54
N VAL A 40 17.08 13.06 -4.32
CA VAL A 40 17.68 12.80 -5.64
C VAL A 40 17.34 13.89 -6.65
N GLY A 41 16.12 14.44 -6.59
CA GLY A 41 15.63 15.49 -7.48
C GLY A 41 16.33 16.84 -7.28
N ILE A 42 16.90 17.10 -6.10
CA ILE A 42 17.77 18.27 -5.87
C ILE A 42 19.07 18.15 -6.70
N ILE A 43 19.59 16.94 -6.88
CA ILE A 43 20.78 16.67 -7.70
C ILE A 43 20.39 16.58 -9.18
N LEU A 44 19.24 15.96 -9.48
CA LEU A 44 18.70 15.76 -10.82
C LEU A 44 17.40 16.55 -10.98
N TRP A 45 17.51 17.81 -11.41
CA TRP A 45 16.39 18.76 -11.50
C TRP A 45 15.13 18.22 -12.23
N PHE A 46 15.32 17.30 -13.19
CA PHE A 46 14.22 16.63 -13.91
C PHE A 46 13.34 15.72 -13.03
N LEU A 47 13.85 15.20 -11.92
CA LEU A 47 13.12 14.33 -11.00
C LEU A 47 12.23 15.10 -9.99
N LEU A 48 12.47 16.41 -9.82
CA LEU A 48 11.72 17.27 -8.91
C LEU A 48 10.20 17.31 -9.18
N PRO A 49 9.71 17.46 -10.44
CA PRO A 49 8.28 17.41 -10.72
C PRO A 49 7.66 16.04 -10.39
N ILE A 50 8.42 14.93 -10.54
CA ILE A 50 7.96 13.59 -10.20
C ILE A 50 7.77 13.47 -8.69
N ALA A 51 8.71 13.99 -7.89
CA ALA A 51 8.57 14.03 -6.44
C ALA A 51 7.32 14.83 -6.02
N GLY A 52 7.08 15.99 -6.65
CA GLY A 52 5.89 16.81 -6.40
C GLY A 52 4.58 16.07 -6.65
N ILE A 53 4.48 15.35 -7.77
CA ILE A 53 3.31 14.51 -8.11
C ILE A 53 3.14 13.39 -7.08
N LEU A 54 4.24 12.75 -6.65
CA LEU A 54 4.19 11.66 -5.66
C LEU A 54 3.68 12.15 -4.29
N PHE A 55 4.09 13.34 -3.87
CA PHE A 55 3.56 13.98 -2.66
C PHE A 55 2.09 14.36 -2.79
N LEU A 56 1.67 14.85 -3.96
CA LEU A 56 0.26 15.13 -4.24
C LEU A 56 -0.60 13.85 -4.26
N ALA A 57 -0.02 12.72 -4.70
CA ALA A 57 -0.66 11.41 -4.75
C ALA A 57 -0.74 10.72 -3.37
N ALA A 58 0.12 11.08 -2.42
CA ALA A 58 0.18 10.49 -1.08
C ALA A 58 -1.17 10.52 -0.30
N PRO A 59 -1.94 11.63 -0.26
CA PRO A 59 -3.25 11.63 0.40
C PRO A 59 -4.25 10.70 -0.31
N PHE A 60 -4.15 10.49 -1.62
CA PHE A 60 -5.04 9.56 -2.34
C PHE A 60 -4.84 8.10 -1.90
N ALA A 61 -3.66 7.73 -1.38
CA ALA A 61 -3.40 6.40 -0.83
C ALA A 61 -4.26 6.06 0.40
N LEU A 62 -4.82 7.06 1.10
CA LEU A 62 -5.81 6.83 2.17
C LEU A 62 -7.14 6.26 1.65
N PHE A 63 -7.47 6.58 0.40
CA PHE A 63 -8.69 6.10 -0.26
C PHE A 63 -8.49 4.73 -0.90
N ALA A 64 -7.23 4.26 -1.01
CA ALA A 64 -6.94 2.95 -1.55
C ALA A 64 -7.65 1.83 -0.72
N PRO A 65 -8.24 0.85 -1.40
CA PRO A 65 -8.82 -0.30 -0.71
C PRO A 65 -7.74 -1.03 0.08
N ARG A 66 -8.10 -1.60 1.24
CA ARG A 66 -7.14 -2.45 1.95
C ARG A 66 -6.80 -3.63 1.07
N MET A 67 -5.54 -4.04 1.07
CA MET A 67 -5.07 -5.18 0.29
C MET A 67 -4.67 -6.31 1.25
N ASN A 68 -5.01 -7.52 0.86
CA ASN A 68 -4.55 -8.75 1.48
C ASN A 68 -3.37 -9.28 0.67
N GLN A 69 -2.33 -9.79 1.33
CA GLN A 69 -1.19 -10.43 0.70
C GLN A 69 -0.93 -11.79 1.34
N CYS A 70 -0.91 -12.85 0.55
CA CYS A 70 -0.54 -14.18 1.01
C CYS A 70 0.97 -14.27 1.25
N LYS A 71 1.38 -14.87 2.37
CA LYS A 71 2.81 -15.06 2.68
C LYS A 71 3.45 -16.22 1.92
N ASP A 72 2.68 -17.22 1.52
CA ASP A 72 3.24 -18.41 0.88
C ASP A 72 3.42 -18.23 -0.64
N CYS A 73 2.43 -17.64 -1.32
CA CYS A 73 2.48 -17.44 -2.77
C CYS A 73 2.70 -15.99 -3.22
N ASN A 74 2.88 -15.06 -2.27
CA ASN A 74 3.00 -13.61 -2.52
C ASN A 74 1.88 -12.97 -3.34
N TYR A 75 0.77 -13.68 -3.54
CA TYR A 75 -0.40 -13.15 -4.25
C TYR A 75 -1.08 -12.08 -3.41
N SER A 76 -1.42 -10.95 -4.03
CA SER A 76 -2.11 -9.84 -3.39
C SER A 76 -3.47 -9.57 -4.04
N TRP A 77 -4.49 -9.27 -3.24
CA TRP A 77 -5.84 -8.98 -3.70
C TRP A 77 -6.52 -7.94 -2.84
N ALA A 78 -7.53 -7.25 -3.39
CA ALA A 78 -8.32 -6.29 -2.64
C ALA A 78 -9.13 -7.01 -1.55
N ALA A 79 -8.99 -6.55 -0.29
CA ALA A 79 -9.83 -7.01 0.79
C ALA A 79 -11.27 -6.52 0.52
N LYS A 80 -12.24 -7.45 0.47
CA LYS A 80 -13.64 -7.05 0.40
C LYS A 80 -13.97 -6.26 1.66
N LYS A 81 -14.32 -4.97 1.52
CA LYS A 81 -14.96 -4.23 2.60
C LYS A 81 -16.26 -4.95 2.91
N GLN A 82 -16.42 -5.51 4.11
CA GLN A 82 -17.77 -5.78 4.59
C GLN A 82 -18.45 -4.41 4.71
N LYS A 83 -19.48 -4.18 3.91
CA LYS A 83 -20.39 -3.05 4.11
C LYS A 83 -21.00 -3.30 5.49
N ALA A 84 -20.64 -2.47 6.47
CA ALA A 84 -21.36 -2.37 7.72
C ALA A 84 -22.78 -1.89 7.45
#